data_AF-A0A835DTU0-F1
#
_entry.id   AF-A0A835DTU0-F1
#
_cell.length_a   1.000
_cell.length_b   1.000
_cell.length_c   1.000
_cell.angle_alpha   90.00
_cell.angle_beta   90.00
_cell.angle_gamma   90.00
#
_symmetry.space_group_name_H-M   'P 1'
#
loop_
_entity.id
_entity.type
_entity.pdbx_description
1 polymer ?
#
loop_
_entity_poly.entity_id
_entity_poly.type
_entity_poly.pdbx_seq_one_letter_code
_entity_poly.pdbx_strand_id
1 'polypeptide(L)'
;MSFCGSTLTDAASSRLKEQVILINGQLQKAPEDPSVEREAQLMRYKEKRKRRCYEKQIRYASRKAYAEMRPRVKGRFAKVPEAPEPRQPTLATTCYQHSSLDLGRWYHS
;
A
#
# COMPACT_ATOMS: atom_id res chain seq x y z
N MET A 1 27.32 0.21 31.80
CA MET A 1 26.15 1.11 31.87
C MET A 1 24.91 0.26 31.68
N SER A 2 23.92 0.48 32.55
CA SER A 2 22.86 -0.44 32.97
C SER A 2 21.76 -0.67 31.92
N PHE A 3 21.41 -1.94 31.72
CA PHE A 3 20.19 -2.37 31.02
C PHE A 3 18.96 -1.85 31.78
N CYS A 4 18.21 -0.92 31.18
CA CYS A 4 16.92 -0.47 31.70
C CYS A 4 15.89 -1.55 31.38
N GLY A 5 15.66 -2.46 32.33
CA GLY A 5 14.49 -3.34 32.35
C GLY A 5 13.28 -2.54 32.81
N SER A 6 12.49 -2.04 31.86
CA SER A 6 11.19 -1.46 32.15
C SER A 6 10.18 -2.58 32.39
N THR A 7 9.76 -2.67 33.64
CA THR A 7 8.69 -3.52 34.17
C THR A 7 7.44 -3.44 33.30
N LEU A 8 6.99 -4.60 32.82
CA LEU A 8 5.73 -4.82 32.13
C LEU A 8 4.58 -4.46 33.09
N THR A 9 4.01 -3.27 32.95
CA THR A 9 2.71 -2.96 33.54
C THR A 9 1.62 -3.53 32.64
N ASP A 10 1.01 -4.61 33.09
CA ASP A 10 -0.23 -5.19 32.58
C ASP A 10 -1.37 -4.18 32.79
N ALA A 11 -1.67 -3.40 31.75
CA ALA A 11 -2.88 -2.60 31.69
C ALA A 11 -4.05 -3.54 31.35
N ALA A 12 -4.48 -4.31 32.36
CA ALA A 12 -5.76 -4.99 32.33
C ALA A 12 -6.89 -3.96 32.12
N SER A 13 -7.79 -4.29 31.19
CA SER A 13 -9.05 -3.61 30.86
C SER A 13 -9.02 -2.43 29.88
N SER A 14 -8.72 -2.74 28.62
CA SER A 14 -9.44 -2.12 27.49
C SER A 14 -9.79 -3.15 26.40
N ARG A 15 -10.53 -4.20 26.77
CA ARG A 15 -11.00 -5.21 25.82
C ARG A 15 -12.48 -5.54 26.01
N LEU A 16 -13.33 -4.53 25.98
CA LEU A 16 -14.78 -4.74 25.87
C LEU A 16 -15.35 -3.83 24.79
N LYS A 17 -15.03 -4.13 23.52
CA LYS A 17 -15.84 -3.73 22.34
C LYS A 17 -15.85 -4.79 21.23
N GLU A 18 -15.63 -6.05 21.59
CA GLU A 18 -15.96 -7.17 20.70
C GLU A 18 -16.72 -8.16 21.56
N GLN A 19 -18.04 -7.98 21.64
CA GLN A 19 -18.93 -9.01 22.16
C GLN A 19 -19.02 -10.10 21.09
N VAL A 20 -18.06 -11.01 21.16
CA VAL A 20 -18.04 -12.19 20.33
C VAL A 20 -18.94 -13.21 21.02
N ILE A 21 -20.01 -13.61 20.33
CA ILE A 21 -21.03 -14.51 20.89
C ILE A 21 -20.73 -15.92 20.40
N LEU A 22 -20.74 -16.89 21.31
CA LEU A 22 -20.71 -18.31 20.94
C LEU A 22 -22.13 -18.72 20.51
N ILE A 23 -22.34 -18.94 19.22
CA ILE A 23 -23.57 -19.53 18.68
C ILE A 23 -23.17 -20.83 17.96
N ASN A 24 -23.74 -21.96 18.37
CA ASN A 24 -23.48 -23.30 17.79
C ASN A 24 -22.00 -23.70 17.74
N GLY A 25 -21.19 -23.29 18.73
CA GLY A 25 -19.75 -23.63 18.78
C GLY A 25 -18.87 -22.86 17.79
N GLN A 26 -19.43 -21.90 17.05
CA GLN A 26 -18.68 -21.01 16.17
C GLN A 26 -18.56 -19.61 16.77
N LEU A 27 -17.36 -19.04 16.68
CA LEU A 27 -17.03 -17.72 17.17
C LEU A 27 -17.56 -16.67 16.19
N GLN A 28 -18.72 -16.10 16.44
CA GLN A 28 -19.36 -15.12 15.55
C GLN A 28 -19.36 -13.73 16.19
N LYS A 29 -18.95 -12.72 15.41
CA LYS A 29 -19.13 -11.32 15.79
C LYS A 29 -20.64 -11.07 15.90
N ALA A 30 -21.11 -10.55 17.04
CA ALA A 30 -22.52 -10.18 17.19
C ALA A 30 -22.96 -9.31 16.00
N PRO A 31 -24.21 -9.42 15.52
CA PRO A 31 -24.73 -8.45 14.55
C PRO A 31 -24.66 -7.07 15.20
N GLU A 32 -23.63 -6.31 14.86
CA GLU A 32 -23.48 -4.92 15.29
C GLU A 32 -24.66 -4.17 14.69
N ASP A 33 -25.42 -3.46 15.52
CA ASP A 33 -26.49 -2.60 15.01
C ASP A 33 -25.90 -1.70 13.91
N PRO A 34 -26.55 -1.60 12.74
CA PRO A 34 -26.00 -0.87 11.59
C PRO A 34 -25.70 0.60 11.92
N SER A 35 -26.34 1.16 12.95
CA SER A 35 -26.04 2.49 13.49
C SER A 35 -24.66 2.57 14.14
N VAL A 36 -24.27 1.58 14.95
CA VAL A 36 -22.98 1.57 15.67
C VAL A 36 -21.82 1.41 14.69
N GLU A 37 -21.97 0.56 13.68
CA GLU A 37 -20.97 0.43 12.63
C GLU A 37 -20.83 1.74 11.83
N ARG A 38 -21.95 2.39 11.50
CA ARG A 38 -21.96 3.66 10.79
C ARG A 38 -21.25 4.76 11.57
N GLU A 39 -21.50 4.86 12.87
CA GLU A 39 -20.84 5.82 13.76
C GLU A 39 -19.33 5.60 13.82
N ALA A 40 -18.88 4.34 13.97
CA ALA A 40 -17.46 4.01 13.95
C ALA A 40 -16.78 4.40 12.63
N GLN A 41 -17.43 4.12 11.49
CA GLN A 41 -16.94 4.53 10.17
C GLN A 41 -16.88 6.05 10.02
N LEU A 42 -17.88 6.79 10.51
CA LEU A 42 -17.92 8.25 10.48
C LEU A 42 -16.81 8.87 11.33
N MET A 43 -16.55 8.31 12.51
CA MET A 43 -15.46 8.75 13.38
C MET A 43 -14.10 8.56 12.70
N ARG A 44 -13.84 7.37 12.14
CA ARG A 44 -12.63 7.10 11.36
C ARG A 44 -12.49 8.04 10.15
N TYR A 45 -13.59 8.36 9.48
CA TYR A 45 -13.60 9.34 8.38
C TYR A 45 -13.22 10.74 8.86
N LYS A 46 -13.82 11.23 9.95
CA LYS A 46 -13.52 12.56 10.52
C LYS A 46 -12.05 12.67 10.95
N GLU A 47 -11.53 11.68 11.65
CA GLU A 47 -10.11 11.58 12.01
C GLU A 47 -9.22 11.55 10.77
N LYS A 48 -9.56 10.71 9.77
CA LYS A 48 -8.82 10.64 8.51
C LYS A 48 -8.84 11.97 7.76
N ARG A 49 -9.93 12.73 7.83
CA ARG A 49 -10.06 14.06 7.20
C ARG A 49 -9.16 15.09 7.88
N LYS A 50 -9.12 15.10 9.23
CA LYS A 50 -8.26 16.00 10.01
C LYS A 50 -6.77 15.78 9.72
N ARG A 51 -6.35 14.53 9.50
CA ARG A 51 -4.94 14.17 9.21
C ARG A 51 -4.54 14.25 7.72
N ARG A 52 -5.37 14.81 6.84
CA ARG A 52 -5.00 14.93 5.41
C ARG A 52 -3.87 15.95 5.27
N CYS A 53 -2.79 15.56 4.60
CA CYS A 53 -1.77 16.50 4.13
C CYS A 53 -2.14 16.98 2.72
N TYR A 54 -2.23 18.29 2.53
CA TYR A 54 -2.46 18.89 1.21
C TYR A 54 -1.18 19.42 0.57
N GLU A 55 -0.13 19.57 1.36
CA GLU A 55 1.18 19.94 0.85
C GLU A 55 1.77 18.80 0.00
N LYS A 56 2.56 19.19 -1.00
CA LYS A 56 3.23 18.26 -1.90
C LYS A 56 4.28 17.45 -1.14
N GLN A 57 3.99 16.19 -0.87
CA GLN A 57 4.94 15.25 -0.25
C GLN A 57 5.74 14.48 -1.29
N ILE A 58 7.06 14.43 -1.13
CA ILE A 58 7.96 13.58 -1.93
C ILE A 58 8.16 12.26 -1.19
N ARG A 59 7.53 11.19 -1.68
CA ARG A 59 7.66 9.85 -1.06
C ARG A 59 8.86 9.06 -1.57
N TYR A 60 9.20 9.21 -2.86
CA TYR A 60 10.27 8.45 -3.50
C TYR A 60 11.39 9.41 -3.94
N ALA A 61 12.37 9.62 -3.06
CA ALA A 61 13.45 10.58 -3.28
C ALA A 61 14.29 10.26 -4.52
N SER A 62 14.66 8.98 -4.72
CA SER A 62 15.44 8.54 -5.88
C SER A 62 14.76 8.86 -7.21
N ARG A 63 13.45 8.57 -7.32
CA ARG A 63 12.67 8.89 -8.53
C ARG A 63 12.56 10.39 -8.80
N LYS A 64 12.49 11.21 -7.74
CA LYS A 64 12.52 12.68 -7.88
C LYS A 64 13.86 13.14 -8.46
N ALA A 65 14.98 12.67 -7.90
CA ALA A 65 16.31 13.00 -8.41
C ALA A 65 16.49 12.59 -9.88
N TYR A 66 16.06 11.39 -10.26
CA TYR A 66 16.11 10.93 -11.66
C TYR A 66 15.24 11.79 -12.59
N ALA A 67 14.08 12.25 -12.14
CA ALA A 67 13.21 13.14 -12.91
C ALA A 67 13.75 14.57 -13.06
N GLU A 68 14.62 15.01 -12.16
CA GLU A 68 15.29 16.31 -12.18
C GLU A 68 16.49 16.30 -13.13
N MET A 69 17.27 15.21 -13.17
CA MET A 69 18.42 15.07 -14.07
C MET A 69 18.07 14.74 -15.53
N ARG A 70 16.87 14.19 -15.80
CA ARG A 70 16.48 13.73 -17.15
C ARG A 70 16.18 14.92 -18.10
N PRO A 71 16.66 14.91 -19.36
CA PRO A 71 16.44 16.01 -20.30
C PRO A 71 14.95 16.23 -20.62
N ARG A 72 14.55 17.50 -20.70
CA ARG A 72 13.18 17.93 -21.00
C ARG A 72 13.12 18.90 -22.17
N VAL A 73 12.10 18.76 -23.02
CA VAL A 73 11.74 19.71 -24.09
C VAL A 73 10.28 20.11 -23.88
N LYS A 74 10.01 21.41 -23.70
CA LYS A 74 8.67 21.96 -23.39
C LYS A 74 7.97 21.22 -22.22
N GLY A 75 8.72 20.90 -21.16
CA GLY A 75 8.22 20.24 -19.94
C GLY A 75 8.10 18.71 -20.02
N ARG A 76 8.21 18.11 -21.21
CA ARG A 76 8.15 16.65 -21.43
C ARG A 76 9.54 16.07 -21.44
N PHE A 77 9.70 14.82 -21.00
CA PHE A 77 10.98 14.14 -21.14
C PHE A 77 11.30 13.88 -22.61
N ALA A 78 12.53 14.21 -23.03
CA ALA A 78 13.03 13.81 -24.33
C ALA A 78 13.51 12.36 -24.28
N LYS A 79 13.28 11.62 -25.37
CA LYS A 79 14.08 10.42 -25.64
C LYS A 79 15.40 10.92 -26.19
N VAL A 80 16.49 10.56 -25.54
CA VAL A 80 17.81 10.79 -26.11
C VAL A 80 17.82 9.98 -27.42
N PRO A 81 18.00 10.61 -28.60
CA PRO A 81 18.21 9.84 -29.81
C PRO A 81 19.43 8.97 -29.54
N GLU A 82 19.29 7.65 -29.74
CA GLU A 82 20.36 6.66 -29.64
C GLU A 82 21.68 7.27 -30.12
N ALA A 83 22.59 7.54 -29.17
CA ALA A 83 23.98 7.65 -29.54
C ALA A 83 24.37 6.24 -30.03
N PRO A 84 24.92 6.08 -31.24
CA PRO A 84 25.31 4.78 -31.73
C PRO A 84 26.56 4.33 -30.98
N GLU A 85 26.38 3.65 -29.85
CA GLU A 85 27.45 2.90 -29.18
C GLU A 85 26.88 1.61 -28.59
N PRO A 86 27.70 0.54 -28.62
CA PRO A 86 27.38 -0.71 -29.25
C PRO A 86 26.40 -1.52 -28.40
N ARG A 87 25.56 -2.28 -29.12
CA ARG A 87 24.74 -3.39 -28.63
C ARG A 87 25.05 -3.81 -27.19
N GLN A 88 24.11 -3.53 -26.29
CA GLN A 88 23.97 -4.31 -25.06
C GLN A 88 24.10 -5.81 -25.42
N PRO A 89 24.85 -6.63 -24.66
CA PRO A 89 24.86 -8.06 -24.90
C PRO A 89 23.42 -8.56 -24.93
N THR A 90 23.06 -9.16 -26.07
CA THR A 90 21.75 -9.73 -26.35
C THR A 90 21.50 -10.88 -25.38
N LEU A 91 20.96 -10.61 -24.20
CA LEU A 91 20.47 -11.65 -23.28
C LEU A 91 19.12 -11.28 -22.67
N ALA A 92 18.15 -10.86 -23.49
CA ALA A 92 16.72 -11.13 -23.28
C ALA A 92 15.82 -10.43 -24.32
N THR A 93 15.90 -10.82 -25.59
CA THR A 93 14.76 -10.63 -26.52
C THR A 93 13.73 -11.76 -26.39
N THR A 94 13.87 -12.68 -25.42
CA THR A 94 12.91 -13.79 -25.23
C THR A 94 12.61 -14.15 -23.76
N CYS A 95 13.04 -13.37 -22.75
CA CYS A 95 12.69 -13.72 -21.36
C CYS A 95 11.24 -13.38 -20.97
N TYR A 96 10.47 -12.79 -21.90
CA TYR A 96 9.02 -12.77 -21.90
C TYR A 96 8.56 -13.56 -23.13
N GLN A 97 8.40 -14.88 -22.98
CA GLN A 97 7.65 -15.67 -23.94
C GLN A 97 6.19 -15.24 -23.80
N HIS A 98 5.72 -14.38 -24.70
CA HIS A 98 4.34 -13.88 -24.71
C HIS A 98 3.30 -15.03 -24.84
N SER A 99 3.75 -16.23 -25.22
CA SER A 99 2.99 -17.48 -25.24
C SER A 99 2.87 -18.21 -23.90
N SER A 100 3.66 -17.85 -22.87
CA SER A 100 3.57 -18.44 -21.52
C SER A 100 2.52 -17.79 -20.62
N LEU A 101 1.92 -16.69 -21.09
CA LEU A 101 0.77 -16.08 -20.46
C LEU A 101 -0.50 -16.73 -21.01
N ASP A 102 -0.85 -17.90 -20.48
CA ASP A 102 -2.22 -18.41 -20.58
C ASP A 102 -3.15 -17.49 -19.79
N LEU A 103 -3.57 -16.40 -20.43
CA LEU A 103 -4.60 -15.48 -19.95
C LEU A 103 -6.02 -16.09 -20.11
N GLY A 104 -6.13 -17.40 -20.37
CA GLY A 104 -7.37 -18.14 -20.61
C GLY A 104 -8.13 -18.58 -19.36
N ARG A 105 -7.99 -17.91 -18.21
CA ARG A 105 -8.71 -18.30 -16.97
C ARG A 105 -9.15 -17.11 -16.10
N TRP A 106 -9.61 -16.03 -16.72
CA TRP A 106 -10.20 -14.89 -16.00
C TRP A 106 -11.56 -14.47 -16.53
N TYR A 107 -12.18 -15.28 -17.41
CA TYR A 107 -13.49 -14.98 -17.99
C TYR A 107 -14.33 -16.25 -18.14
N HIS A 108 -14.62 -16.95 -17.04
CA HIS A 108 -15.79 -17.83 -16.93
C HIS A 108 -16.28 -17.85 -15.48
N SER A 109 -17.32 -17.06 -15.20
CA SER A 109 -18.28 -17.20 -14.10
C SER A 109 -19.58 -16.53 -14.56
#